data_AF-A0A5J4PNJ4-F1
#
_entry.id   AF-A0A5J4PNJ4-F1
#
_cell.length_a   1.000
_cell.length_b   1.000
_cell.length_c   1.000
_cell.angle_alpha   90.00
_cell.angle_beta   90.00
_cell.angle_gamma   90.00
#
_symmetry.space_group_name_H-M   'P 1'
#
loop_
_entity.id
_entity.type
_entity.pdbx_description
1 polymer ?
#
loop_
_entity_poly.entity_id
_entity_poly.type
_entity_poly.pdbx_seq_one_letter_code
_entity_poly.pdbx_strand_id
1 'polypeptide(L)'
;MYQVCGLNVHKDSIFACVMDEKGEKILVERFGTLTPELDRMCSVLIPQGVGRIAMESASIYWMPIEYVLEDVKDAPLGRAPSVMSLI
;
A
#
# COMPACT_ATOMS: atom_id res chain seq x y z
N MET A 1 3.26 3.95 -17.43
CA MET A 1 3.96 4.78 -16.42
C MET A 1 3.09 4.66 -15.16
N TYR A 2 3.67 4.46 -13.97
CA TYR A 2 2.94 4.04 -12.78
C TYR A 2 3.32 4.89 -11.56
N GLN A 3 2.35 5.04 -10.66
CA GLN A 3 2.54 5.75 -9.40
C GLN A 3 3.21 4.84 -8.37
N VAL A 4 3.79 5.44 -7.34
CA VAL A 4 4.44 4.72 -6.24
C VAL A 4 3.72 5.03 -4.92
N CYS A 5 3.60 4.03 -4.05
CA CYS A 5 3.01 4.19 -2.74
C CYS A 5 4.00 3.79 -1.64
N GLY A 6 4.09 4.59 -0.58
CA GLY A 6 4.74 4.23 0.67
C GLY A 6 3.69 3.91 1.74
N LEU A 7 3.85 2.78 2.42
CA LEU A 7 3.04 2.37 3.57
C LEU A 7 3.91 2.41 4.84
N ASN A 8 3.42 3.05 5.90
CA ASN A 8 3.97 2.94 7.25
C ASN A 8 2.95 2.24 8.15
N VAL A 9 3.29 1.02 8.58
CA VAL A 9 2.38 0.07 9.23
C VAL A 9 2.68 -0.02 10.73
N HIS A 10 1.68 0.35 11.52
CA HIS A 10 1.63 0.24 12.97
C HIS A 10 0.65 -0.86 13.38
N LYS A 11 0.56 -1.11 14.70
CA LYS A 11 -0.34 -2.14 15.25
C LYS A 11 -1.81 -1.95 14.85
N ASP A 12 -2.29 -0.72 14.83
CA ASP A 12 -3.71 -0.36 14.67
C ASP A 12 -3.96 0.59 13.49
N SER A 13 -2.91 0.96 12.75
CA SER A 13 -3.00 1.98 11.72
C SER A 13 -1.98 1.79 10.60
N ILE A 14 -2.36 2.20 9.41
CA ILE A 14 -1.53 2.19 8.20
C ILE A 14 -1.59 3.59 7.61
N PHE A 15 -0.44 4.20 7.38
CA PHE A 15 -0.33 5.47 6.67
C PHE A 15 0.11 5.21 5.24
N ALA A 16 -0.71 5.62 4.27
CA ALA A 16 -0.40 5.50 2.85
C ALA A 16 -0.08 6.86 2.25
N CYS A 17 0.95 6.93 1.42
CA CYS A 17 1.32 8.10 0.64
C CYS A 17 1.55 7.69 -0.81
N VAL A 18 0.76 8.21 -1.75
CA VAL A 18 0.95 7.97 -3.19
C VAL A 18 1.60 9.18 -3.84
N MET A 19 2.65 8.92 -4.61
CA MET A 19 3.35 9.91 -5.41
C MET A 19 3.19 9.60 -6.89
N ASP A 20 2.97 10.64 -7.67
CA ASP A 20 3.01 10.56 -9.12
C ASP A 20 4.45 10.48 -9.64
N GLU A 21 4.58 10.41 -10.96
CA GLU A 21 5.87 10.26 -11.64
C GLU A 21 6.75 11.52 -11.56
N LYS A 22 6.16 12.66 -11.20
CA LYS A 22 6.88 13.91 -10.97
C LYS A 22 7.34 14.03 -9.51
N GLY A 23 6.97 13.06 -8.67
CA GLY A 23 7.23 13.07 -7.23
C GLY A 23 6.25 13.92 -6.44
N GLU A 24 5.12 14.32 -7.03
CA GLU A 24 4.08 15.07 -6.33
C GLU A 24 3.20 14.11 -5.53
N LYS A 25 2.88 14.50 -4.29
CA LYS A 25 1.96 13.73 -3.44
C LYS A 25 0.54 13.95 -3.92
N ILE A 26 -0.12 12.88 -4.34
CA ILE A 26 -1.49 12.94 -4.85
C ILE A 26 -2.49 12.26 -3.91
N LEU A 27 -2.01 11.45 -2.96
CA LEU A 27 -2.82 10.88 -1.90
C LEU A 27 -2.00 10.73 -0.63
N VAL A 28 -2.56 11.16 0.50
CA VAL A 28 -2.04 10.88 1.85
C VAL A 28 -3.23 10.52 2.72
N GLU A 29 -3.29 9.28 3.18
CA GLU A 29 -4.46 8.77 3.90
C GLU A 29 -4.08 7.76 4.98
N ARG A 30 -4.91 7.68 6.03
CA ARG A 30 -4.77 6.71 7.12
C ARG A 30 -5.88 5.66 7.04
N PHE A 31 -5.50 4.40 7.22
CA PHE A 31 -6.38 3.24 7.30
C PHE A 31 -6.20 2.53 8.64
N GLY A 32 -7.18 1.74 9.05
CA GLY A 32 -7.03 0.74 10.10
C GLY A 32 -6.38 -0.57 9.62
N THR A 33 -6.13 -1.50 10.54
CA THR A 33 -5.50 -2.80 10.28
C THR A 33 -6.48 -3.98 10.23
N LEU A 34 -7.78 -3.72 10.44
CA LEU A 34 -8.82 -4.74 10.33
C LEU A 34 -9.26 -4.90 8.89
N THR A 35 -9.73 -6.10 8.51
CA THR A 35 -10.10 -6.46 7.13
C THR A 35 -10.91 -5.39 6.37
N PRO A 36 -11.97 -4.78 6.93
CA PRO A 36 -12.73 -3.76 6.21
C PRO A 36 -11.90 -2.54 5.80
N GLU A 37 -10.92 -2.15 6.63
CA GLU A 37 -10.02 -1.05 6.34
C GLU A 37 -8.92 -1.43 5.34
N LEU A 38 -8.50 -2.70 5.32
CA LEU A 38 -7.59 -3.24 4.31
C LEU A 38 -8.25 -3.28 2.93
N ASP A 39 -9.51 -3.72 2.86
CA ASP A 39 -10.31 -3.72 1.64
C ASP A 39 -10.52 -2.29 1.12
N ARG A 40 -10.78 -1.34 2.05
CA ARG A 40 -10.88 0.09 1.76
C ARG A 40 -9.57 0.64 1.21
N MET A 41 -8.44 0.27 1.80
CA MET A 41 -7.12 0.66 1.32
C MET A 41 -6.88 0.19 -0.11
N CYS A 42 -7.14 -1.09 -0.42
CA CYS A 42 -7.01 -1.61 -1.79
C CYS A 42 -7.94 -0.87 -2.76
N SER A 43 -9.20 -0.64 -2.37
CA SER A 43 -10.18 0.08 -3.18
C SER A 43 -9.79 1.54 -3.46
N VAL A 44 -9.01 2.16 -2.57
CA VAL A 44 -8.47 3.51 -2.75
C VAL A 44 -7.21 3.51 -3.61
N LEU A 45 -6.30 2.55 -3.43
CA LEU A 45 -5.01 2.51 -4.12
C LEU A 45 -5.11 2.01 -5.57
N ILE A 46 -6.02 1.07 -5.87
CA ILE A 46 -6.19 0.50 -7.22
C ILE A 46 -6.51 1.59 -8.27
N PRO A 47 -7.50 2.49 -8.05
CA PRO A 47 -7.84 3.54 -9.03
C PRO A 47 -6.72 4.56 -9.25
N GLN A 48 -5.79 4.69 -8.31
CA GLN A 48 -4.63 5.57 -8.47
C GLN A 48 -3.62 4.99 -9.48
N GLY A 49 -3.67 3.71 -9.84
CA GLY A 49 -2.69 3.13 -10.76
C GLY A 49 -1.29 3.02 -10.13
N VAL A 50 -1.26 2.71 -8.83
CA VAL A 50 -0.04 2.37 -8.10
C VAL A 50 0.56 1.10 -8.69
N GLY A 51 1.81 1.16 -9.14
CA GLY A 51 2.53 -0.01 -9.67
C GLY A 51 3.62 -0.54 -8.73
N ARG A 52 3.97 0.22 -7.68
CA ARG A 52 4.94 -0.20 -6.66
C ARG A 52 4.53 0.28 -5.28
N ILE A 53 4.68 -0.60 -4.30
CA ILE A 53 4.44 -0.29 -2.90
C ILE A 53 5.71 -0.60 -2.11
N ALA A 54 6.24 0.40 -1.39
CA ALA A 54 7.25 0.21 -0.37
C ALA A 54 6.58 0.21 1.00
N MET A 55 6.99 -0.68 1.91
CA MET A 55 6.34 -0.83 3.22
C MET A 55 7.37 -0.79 4.34
N GLU A 56 7.11 0.05 5.34
CA GLU A 56 7.87 0.12 6.59
C GLU A 56 6.97 -0.36 7.73
N SER A 57 7.50 -1.18 8.63
CA SER A 57 6.85 -1.47 9.91
C SER A 57 7.91 -1.68 10.97
N ALA A 58 7.62 -1.31 12.22
CA ALA A 58 8.52 -1.55 13.34
C ALA A 58 8.42 -2.99 13.91
N SER A 59 7.48 -3.81 13.42
CA SER A 59 7.24 -5.17 13.91
C SER A 59 6.54 -6.01 12.84
N ILE A 60 6.03 -7.19 13.20
CA ILE A 60 5.44 -8.19 12.29
C ILE A 60 4.10 -7.78 11.62
N TYR A 61 3.62 -6.55 11.87
CA TYR A 61 2.31 -6.08 11.39
C TYR A 61 2.23 -5.93 9.87
N TRP A 62 3.37 -5.96 9.17
CA TRP A 62 3.42 -5.96 7.70
C TRP A 62 2.92 -7.26 7.07
N MET A 63 3.09 -8.42 7.73
CA MET A 63 2.76 -9.73 7.16
C MET A 63 1.30 -9.81 6.66
N PRO A 64 0.26 -9.46 7.47
CA PRO A 64 -1.11 -9.50 6.97
C PRO A 64 -1.36 -8.53 5.80
N ILE A 65 -0.60 -7.43 5.72
CA ILE A 65 -0.73 -6.46 4.64
C ILE A 65 -0.17 -7.02 3.33
N GLU A 66 0.97 -7.71 3.39
CA GLU A 66 1.54 -8.40 2.22
C GLU A 66 0.56 -9.43 1.64
N TYR A 67 -0.07 -10.26 2.49
CA TYR A 67 -1.09 -11.21 2.02
C TYR A 67 -2.25 -10.55 1.26
N VAL A 68 -2.76 -9.42 1.77
CA VAL A 68 -3.85 -8.68 1.10
C VAL A 68 -3.39 -8.10 -0.23
N LEU A 69 -2.18 -7.53 -0.28
CA LEU A 69 -1.61 -6.95 -1.50
C LEU A 69 -1.29 -8.02 -2.56
N GLU A 70 -0.91 -9.24 -2.15
CA GLU A 70 -0.71 -10.36 -3.04
C GLU A 70 -2.02 -10.87 -3.67
N ASP A 71 -3.15 -10.80 -2.96
CA ASP A 71 -4.45 -11.21 -3.48
C ASP A 71 -4.94 -10.29 -4.61
N VAL A 72 -4.59 -9.00 -4.53
CA VAL A 72 -4.98 -8.00 -5.53
C VAL A 72 -3.92 -7.76 -6.63
N LYS A 73 -2.85 -8.55 -6.67
CA LYS A 73 -1.73 -8.37 -7.64
C LYS A 73 -2.13 -8.50 -9.11
N ASP A 74 -3.24 -9.19 -9.39
CA ASP A 74 -3.77 -9.41 -10.74
C ASP A 74 -4.88 -8.40 -11.10
N ALA A 75 -5.31 -7.58 -10.14
CA ALA A 75 -6.07 -6.36 -10.43
C ALA A 75 -5.15 -5.37 -11.18
N PRO A 76 -5.64 -4.26 -11.76
CA PRO A 76 -4.80 -3.24 -12.42
C PRO A 76 -3.80 -2.50 -11.49
N LEU A 77 -3.38 -3.10 -10.38
CA LEU A 77 -2.08 -2.93 -9.75
C LEU A 77 -1.03 -3.61 -10.65
N GLY A 78 -0.64 -2.94 -11.74
CA GLY A 78 0.26 -3.51 -12.73
C GLY A 78 1.54 -4.08 -12.12
N ARG A 79 1.62 -5.42 -12.07
CA ARG A 79 2.71 -6.23 -11.52
C ARG A 79 2.82 -6.12 -9.99
N ALA A 80 2.87 -7.29 -9.35
CA ALA A 80 2.91 -7.45 -7.90
C ALA A 80 3.74 -6.35 -7.20
N PRO A 81 3.20 -5.68 -6.16
CA PRO A 81 3.98 -4.73 -5.40
C PRO A 81 5.26 -5.44 -4.96
N SER A 82 6.41 -4.94 -5.42
CA SER A 82 7.69 -5.37 -4.87
C SER A 82 7.77 -4.80 -3.46
N VAL A 83 7.28 -5.56 -2.49
CA VAL A 83 7.34 -5.21 -1.08
C VAL A 83 8.79 -5.20 -0.66
N MET A 84 9.33 -4.02 -0.38
CA MET A 84 10.60 -3.87 0.28
C MET A 84 10.31 -3.53 1.73
N SER A 85 10.38 -4.55 2.59
CA SER A 85 10.32 -4.37 4.05
C SER A 85 11.65 -3.77 4.51
N LEU A 86 11.60 -2.66 5.24
CA LEU A 86 12.78 -1.98 5.79
C LEU A 86 13.18 -2.48 7.20
N ILE A 87 12.70 -3.67 7.59
CA ILE A 87 13.06 -4.36 8.83
C ILE A 87 13.60 -5.77 8.58
#